data_AF-A0A9P1GDX3-F1
#
_entry.id   AF-A0A9P1GDX3-F1
#
_cell.length_a   1.000
_cell.length_b   1.000
_cell.length_c   1.000
_cell.angle_alpha   90.00
_cell.angle_beta   90.00
_cell.angle_gamma   90.00
#
_symmetry.space_group_name_H-M   'P 1'
#
loop_
_entity.id
_entity.type
_entity.pdbx_description
1 polymer ?
#
loop_
_entity_poly.entity_id
_entity_poly.type
_entity_poly.pdbx_seq_one_letter_code
_entity_poly.pdbx_strand_id
1 'polypeptide(L)'
;MATPVLFLCIFVLSFGTLNILVAVMVERISVITADRRTHAEQARVRMEAYMLESMVEDLHANDKDGSGDISQKEFKKIIRIPGLVKKLGLLGITIEEAESLFDIMDVNHSGTVTPEEFIAGLQK
;
A
#
# COMPACT_ATOMS: atom_id res chain seq x y z
N MET A 1 45.30 23.34 -46.57
CA MET A 1 43.94 22.77 -46.69
C MET A 1 43.61 21.74 -45.60
N ALA A 2 44.60 21.06 -44.99
CA ALA A 2 44.34 20.08 -43.92
C ALA A 2 43.92 20.69 -42.56
N THR A 3 44.39 21.89 -42.23
CA THR A 3 44.06 22.58 -40.97
C THR A 3 42.56 22.84 -40.77
N PRO A 4 41.80 23.44 -41.72
CA PRO A 4 40.36 23.67 -41.53
C PRO A 4 39.56 22.36 -41.43
N VAL A 5 39.98 21.30 -42.14
CA VAL A 5 39.34 19.99 -42.06
C VAL A 5 39.50 19.38 -40.66
N LEU A 6 40.69 19.52 -40.07
CA LEU A 6 40.97 19.03 -38.72
C LEU A 6 40.12 19.76 -37.67
N PHE A 7 39.99 21.08 -37.78
CA PHE A 7 39.11 21.88 -36.91
C PHE A 7 37.64 21.48 -37.04
N LEU A 8 37.15 21.25 -38.27
CA LEU A 8 35.78 20.79 -38.51
C LEU A 8 35.53 19.41 -37.87
N CYS A 9 36.47 18.46 -38.02
CA CYS A 9 36.38 17.15 -37.41
C CYS A 9 36.34 17.22 -35.87
N ILE A 10 37.20 18.03 -35.25
CA ILE A 10 37.18 18.23 -33.79
C ILE A 10 35.84 18.82 -33.35
N PHE A 11 35.30 19.79 -34.09
CA PHE A 11 34.01 20.40 -33.78
C PHE A 11 32.88 19.37 -33.81
N VAL A 12 32.79 18.56 -34.88
CA VAL A 12 31.76 17.52 -35.01
C VAL A 12 31.87 16.46 -33.90
N LEU A 13 33.10 16.03 -33.58
CA LEU A 13 33.34 15.06 -32.50
C LEU A 13 32.93 15.63 -31.13
N SER A 14 33.28 16.88 -30.85
CA SER A 14 32.91 17.55 -29.58
C SER A 14 31.39 17.73 -29.43
N PHE A 15 30.70 18.03 -30.53
CA PHE A 15 29.25 18.16 -30.53
C PHE A 15 28.57 16.81 -30.36
N GLY A 16 29.13 15.76 -30.98
CA GLY A 16 28.68 14.37 -30.81
C GLY A 16 28.81 13.88 -29.36
N THR A 17 29.94 14.12 -28.71
CA THR A 17 30.14 13.72 -27.32
C THR A 17 29.22 14.47 -26.36
N LEU A 18 28.96 15.76 -26.62
CA LEU A 18 28.01 16.55 -25.85
C LEU A 18 26.59 15.99 -25.96
N ASN A 19 26.16 15.61 -27.16
CA ASN A 19 24.82 15.04 -27.37
C ASN A 19 24.66 13.66 -26.71
N ILE A 20 25.70 12.83 -26.73
CA ILE A 20 25.71 11.55 -26.00
C ILE A 20 25.63 11.81 -24.49
N LEU A 21 26.36 12.80 -23.97
CA LEU A 21 26.32 13.15 -22.56
C LEU A 21 24.92 13.62 -22.13
N VAL A 22 24.29 14.49 -22.93
CA VAL A 22 22.92 14.95 -22.68
C VAL A 22 21.94 13.78 -22.69
N ALA A 23 22.06 12.85 -23.65
CA ALA A 23 21.20 11.67 -23.72
C ALA A 23 21.33 10.79 -22.45
N VAL A 24 22.55 10.52 -22.00
CA VAL A 24 22.81 9.74 -20.77
C VAL A 24 22.25 10.44 -19.54
N MET A 25 22.39 11.77 -19.43
CA MET A 25 21.84 12.53 -18.30
C MET A 25 20.32 12.47 -18.26
N VAL A 26 19.65 12.61 -19.42
CA VAL A 26 18.18 12.49 -19.52
C VAL A 26 17.70 11.11 -19.09
N GLU A 27 18.37 10.05 -19.56
CA GLU A 27 18.05 8.67 -19.17
C GLU A 27 18.19 8.46 -17.66
N ARG A 28 19.31 8.94 -17.07
CA ARG A 28 19.56 8.82 -15.61
C ARG A 28 18.52 9.58 -14.79
N ILE A 29 18.15 10.79 -15.21
CA ILE A 29 17.11 11.59 -14.55
C ILE A 29 15.76 10.87 -14.64
N SER A 30 15.41 10.31 -15.79
CA SER A 30 14.15 9.58 -15.99
C SER A 30 14.04 8.34 -15.10
N VAL A 31 15.11 7.57 -14.95
CA VAL A 31 15.15 6.36 -14.10
C VAL A 31 14.96 6.72 -12.62
N ILE A 32 15.62 7.77 -12.13
CA ILE A 32 15.50 8.21 -10.72
C ILE A 32 14.07 8.68 -10.39
N THR A 33 13.38 9.30 -11.35
CA THR A 33 11.99 9.73 -11.15
C THR A 33 10.97 8.59 -11.23
N ALA A 34 11.25 7.54 -12.01
CA ALA A 34 10.38 6.36 -12.10
C ALA A 34 10.44 5.52 -10.82
N ASP A 35 11.64 5.33 -10.27
CA ASP A 35 11.89 4.46 -9.12
C ASP A 35 11.29 4.97 -7.80
N ARG A 36 11.30 6.30 -7.59
CA ARG A 36 10.72 6.90 -6.37
C ARG A 36 9.21 6.74 -6.27
N ARG A 37 8.50 6.66 -7.39
CA ARG A 37 7.04 6.51 -7.39
C ARG A 37 6.63 5.07 -7.08
N THR A 38 7.33 4.08 -7.62
CA THR A 38 7.07 2.66 -7.35
C THR A 38 7.44 2.27 -5.92
N HIS A 39 8.58 2.72 -5.40
CA HIS A 39 9.01 2.31 -4.05
C HIS A 39 8.15 2.90 -2.92
N ALA A 40 7.75 4.17 -3.03
CA ALA A 40 6.90 4.79 -2.01
C ALA A 40 5.47 4.20 -2.03
N GLU A 41 4.93 3.95 -3.22
CA GLU A 41 3.60 3.34 -3.36
C GLU A 41 3.60 1.88 -2.91
N GLN A 42 4.60 1.10 -3.31
CA GLN A 42 4.74 -0.29 -2.86
C GLN A 42 4.96 -0.38 -1.34
N ALA A 43 5.68 0.56 -0.74
CA ALA A 43 5.83 0.62 0.71
C ALA A 43 4.50 0.89 1.42
N ARG A 44 3.66 1.77 0.86
CA ARG A 44 2.31 2.02 1.38
C ARG A 44 1.40 0.80 1.25
N VAL A 45 1.33 0.21 0.07
CA VAL A 45 0.52 -0.99 -0.17
C VAL A 45 0.95 -2.15 0.71
N ARG A 46 2.27 -2.34 0.92
CA ARG A 46 2.78 -3.35 1.86
C ARG A 46 2.43 -3.05 3.31
N MET A 47 2.50 -1.80 3.72
CA MET A 47 2.15 -1.38 5.08
C MET A 47 0.66 -1.62 5.36
N GLU A 48 -0.20 -1.29 4.39
CA GLU A 48 -1.64 -1.56 4.47
C GLU A 48 -1.92 -3.06 4.53
N ALA A 49 -1.30 -3.85 3.65
CA ALA A 49 -1.43 -5.31 3.68
C ALA A 49 -0.96 -5.91 5.02
N TYR A 50 0.17 -5.45 5.55
CA TYR A 50 0.70 -5.89 6.84
C TYR A 50 -0.22 -5.50 8.01
N MET A 51 -0.83 -4.32 7.98
CA MET A 51 -1.80 -3.91 9.00
C MET A 51 -3.06 -4.78 8.97
N LEU A 52 -3.56 -5.09 7.77
CA LEU A 52 -4.73 -5.95 7.59
C LEU A 52 -4.44 -7.39 8.04
N GLU A 53 -3.30 -7.94 7.65
CA GLU A 53 -2.86 -9.28 8.09
C GLU A 53 -2.72 -9.36 9.61
N SER A 54 -2.11 -8.34 10.24
CA SER A 54 -2.03 -8.26 11.70
C SER A 54 -3.39 -8.10 12.38
N MET A 55 -4.37 -7.47 11.72
CA MET A 55 -5.74 -7.43 12.24
C MET A 55 -6.40 -8.81 12.17
N VAL A 56 -6.22 -9.55 11.07
CA VAL A 56 -6.73 -10.92 10.95
C VAL A 56 -6.12 -11.85 11.99
N GLU A 57 -4.83 -11.74 12.27
CA GLU A 57 -4.18 -12.49 13.36
C GLU A 57 -4.80 -12.16 14.73
N ASP A 58 -5.04 -10.87 15.02
CA ASP A 58 -5.69 -10.45 16.27
C ASP A 58 -7.11 -11.00 16.37
N LEU A 59 -7.82 -11.13 15.24
CA LEU A 59 -9.17 -11.68 15.19
C LEU A 59 -9.14 -13.20 15.46
N HIS A 60 -8.29 -13.95 14.77
CA HIS A 60 -8.08 -15.38 15.02
C HIS A 60 -7.60 -15.69 16.45
N ALA A 61 -6.76 -14.83 17.03
CA ALA A 61 -6.32 -14.99 18.41
C ALA A 61 -7.46 -14.82 19.43
N ASN A 62 -8.54 -14.15 19.04
CA ASN A 62 -9.72 -13.93 19.87
C ASN A 62 -10.94 -14.78 19.48
N ASP A 63 -10.81 -15.61 18.43
CA ASP A 63 -11.79 -16.62 18.06
C ASP A 63 -11.83 -17.70 19.16
N LYS A 64 -12.93 -17.71 19.93
CA LYS A 64 -13.09 -18.63 21.07
C LYS A 64 -13.76 -19.92 20.69
N ASP A 65 -14.51 -19.92 19.59
CA ASP A 65 -15.21 -21.11 19.11
C ASP A 65 -14.45 -21.85 18.01
N GLY A 66 -13.37 -21.23 17.48
CA GLY A 66 -12.50 -21.83 16.47
C GLY A 66 -13.21 -21.99 15.15
N SER A 67 -14.28 -21.23 14.90
CA SER A 67 -15.05 -21.29 13.67
C SER A 67 -14.29 -20.74 12.47
N GLY A 68 -13.30 -19.87 12.70
CA GLY A 68 -12.62 -19.10 11.65
C GLY A 68 -13.39 -17.86 11.21
N ASP A 69 -14.62 -17.67 11.71
CA ASP A 69 -15.49 -16.53 11.41
C ASP A 69 -15.77 -15.73 12.68
N ILE A 70 -16.11 -14.44 12.54
CA ILE A 70 -16.39 -13.59 13.69
C ILE A 70 -17.90 -13.43 13.84
N SER A 71 -18.46 -14.05 14.88
CA SER A 71 -19.86 -13.82 15.22
C SER A 71 -20.10 -12.40 15.73
N GLN A 72 -21.32 -11.88 15.57
CA GLN A 72 -21.70 -10.55 16.08
C GLN A 72 -21.38 -10.37 17.58
N LYS A 73 -21.47 -11.44 18.37
CA LYS A 73 -21.16 -11.44 19.81
C LYS A 73 -19.67 -11.35 20.09
N GLU A 74 -18.84 -11.97 19.26
CA GLU A 74 -17.39 -11.89 19.35
C GLU A 74 -16.90 -10.55 18.87
N PHE A 75 -17.42 -10.07 17.73
CA PHE A 75 -17.11 -8.76 17.21
C PHE A 75 -17.32 -7.66 18.26
N LYS A 76 -18.48 -7.63 18.93
CA LYS A 76 -18.77 -6.69 20.03
C LYS A 76 -17.81 -6.77 21.21
N LYS A 77 -17.19 -7.92 21.46
CA LYS A 77 -16.17 -8.07 22.51
C LYS A 77 -14.80 -7.61 22.00
N ILE A 78 -14.45 -7.94 20.77
CA ILE A 78 -13.13 -7.68 20.18
C ILE A 78 -12.96 -6.17 19.92
N ILE A 79 -13.98 -5.47 19.43
CA ILE A 79 -13.93 -4.00 19.22
C ILE A 79 -13.79 -3.19 20.52
N ARG A 80 -13.88 -3.83 21.69
CA ARG A 80 -13.66 -3.21 23.01
C ARG A 80 -12.29 -3.56 23.59
N ILE A 81 -11.49 -4.39 22.90
CA ILE A 81 -10.14 -4.75 23.32
C ILE A 81 -9.21 -3.56 23.07
N PRO A 82 -8.36 -3.15 24.04
CA PRO A 82 -7.49 -1.99 23.89
C PRO A 82 -6.62 -2.00 22.63
N GLY A 83 -6.17 -3.19 22.19
CA GLY A 83 -5.39 -3.37 20.97
C GLY A 83 -6.17 -3.00 19.70
N LEU A 84 -7.37 -3.55 19.54
CA LEU A 84 -8.19 -3.28 18.35
C LEU A 84 -8.80 -1.87 18.38
N VAL A 85 -9.21 -1.36 19.55
CA VAL A 85 -9.68 0.03 19.71
C VAL A 85 -8.62 1.02 19.22
N LYS A 86 -7.34 0.79 19.58
CA LYS A 86 -6.25 1.66 19.13
C LYS A 86 -6.05 1.57 17.61
N LYS A 87 -6.14 0.37 17.03
CA LYS A 87 -6.02 0.17 15.57
C LYS A 87 -7.21 0.80 14.80
N LEU A 88 -8.43 0.64 15.28
CA LEU A 88 -9.62 1.30 14.74
C LEU A 88 -9.50 2.83 14.83
N GLY A 89 -9.02 3.34 15.97
CA GLY A 89 -8.75 4.78 16.13
C GLY A 89 -7.67 5.31 15.18
N LEU A 90 -6.66 4.50 14.83
CA LEU A 90 -5.67 4.86 13.80
C LEU A 90 -6.29 4.92 12.39
N LEU A 91 -7.33 4.14 12.13
CA LEU A 91 -8.13 4.19 10.91
C LEU A 91 -9.21 5.30 10.96
N GLY A 92 -9.35 6.00 12.08
CA GLY A 92 -10.37 7.05 12.27
C GLY A 92 -11.78 6.51 12.53
N ILE A 93 -11.91 5.23 12.86
CA ILE A 93 -13.19 4.55 13.09
C ILE A 93 -13.50 4.56 14.59
N THR A 94 -14.66 5.09 14.96
CA THR A 94 -15.18 5.04 16.34
C THR A 94 -15.77 3.66 16.66
N ILE A 95 -15.93 3.34 17.95
CA ILE A 95 -16.54 2.05 18.35
C ILE A 95 -17.99 1.96 17.87
N GLU A 96 -18.74 3.08 17.89
CA GLU A 96 -20.11 3.13 17.39
C GLU A 96 -20.16 2.86 15.87
N GLU A 97 -19.24 3.46 15.11
CA GLU A 97 -19.11 3.20 13.67
C GLU A 97 -18.70 1.76 13.40
N ALA A 98 -17.79 1.19 14.20
CA ALA A 98 -17.39 -0.21 14.09
C ALA A 98 -18.57 -1.16 14.32
N GLU A 99 -19.43 -0.91 15.32
CA GLU A 99 -20.66 -1.70 15.53
C GLU A 99 -21.61 -1.60 14.33
N SER A 100 -21.74 -0.42 13.70
CA SER A 100 -22.55 -0.25 12.48
C SER A 100 -21.90 -0.86 11.23
N LEU A 101 -20.57 -0.91 11.19
CA LEU A 101 -19.80 -1.52 10.11
C LEU A 101 -20.03 -3.03 10.06
N PHE A 102 -20.30 -3.69 11.19
CA PHE A 102 -20.57 -5.13 11.20
C PHE A 102 -21.72 -5.51 10.25
N ASP A 103 -22.84 -4.77 10.31
CA ASP A 103 -24.00 -5.01 9.46
C ASP A 103 -23.74 -4.68 7.99
N ILE A 104 -22.76 -3.79 7.72
CA ILE A 104 -22.32 -3.43 6.36
C ILE A 104 -21.34 -4.48 5.81
N MET A 105 -20.52 -5.08 6.68
CA MET A 105 -19.53 -6.11 6.36
C MET A 105 -20.17 -7.47 6.14
N ASP A 106 -21.24 -7.81 6.87
CA ASP A 106 -22.03 -9.03 6.71
C ASP A 106 -22.93 -8.97 5.45
N VAL A 107 -22.29 -8.96 4.27
CA VAL A 107 -22.96 -8.84 2.96
C VAL A 107 -23.88 -10.02 2.69
N ASN A 108 -23.49 -11.20 3.19
CA ASN A 108 -24.23 -12.44 3.01
C ASN A 108 -25.34 -12.65 4.07
N HIS A 109 -25.45 -11.75 5.05
CA HIS A 109 -26.37 -11.81 6.18
C HIS A 109 -26.32 -13.14 6.94
N SER A 110 -25.13 -13.73 7.03
CA SER A 110 -24.89 -14.98 7.75
C SER A 110 -24.91 -14.79 9.27
N GLY A 111 -24.83 -13.55 9.75
CA GLY A 111 -24.67 -13.22 11.18
C GLY A 111 -23.24 -13.38 11.69
N THR A 112 -22.32 -13.64 10.77
CA THR A 112 -20.87 -13.84 10.98
C THR A 112 -20.11 -13.08 9.90
N VAL A 113 -18.95 -12.54 10.24
CA VAL A 113 -18.07 -11.85 9.29
C VAL A 113 -16.81 -12.67 9.12
N THR A 114 -16.52 -13.09 7.89
CA THR A 114 -15.25 -13.80 7.60
C THR A 114 -14.07 -12.81 7.62
N PRO A 115 -12.82 -13.27 7.81
CA PRO A 115 -11.64 -12.41 7.71
C PRO A 115 -11.57 -11.61 6.40
N GLU A 116 -11.99 -12.23 5.29
CA GLU A 116 -12.03 -11.58 3.97
C GLU A 116 -13.09 -10.49 3.90
N GLU A 117 -14.28 -10.74 4.45
CA GLU A 117 -15.36 -9.75 4.54
C GLU A 117 -14.97 -8.56 5.43
N PHE A 118 -14.23 -8.81 6.52
CA PHE A 118 -13.69 -7.77 7.38
C PHE A 118 -12.68 -6.89 6.64
N ILE A 119 -11.72 -7.49 5.92
CA ILE A 119 -10.74 -6.75 5.11
C ILE A 119 -11.45 -5.95 4.01
N ALA A 120 -12.38 -6.59 3.29
CA ALA A 120 -13.12 -5.94 2.20
C ALA A 120 -13.99 -4.79 2.70
N GLY A 121 -14.53 -4.90 3.91
CA GLY A 121 -15.27 -3.84 4.61
C GLY A 121 -14.43 -2.63 4.96
N LEU A 122 -13.20 -2.85 5.43
CA LEU A 122 -12.28 -1.77 5.81
C LEU A 122 -11.60 -1.07 4.62
N GLN A 123 -11.53 -1.74 3.46
CA GLN A 123 -10.94 -1.18 2.24
C GLN A 123 -11.92 -0.36 1.40
N LYS A 124 -13.22 -0.35 1.74
CA LYS A 124 -14.29 0.26 0.96
C LYS A 124 -14.71 1.61 1.51
#